data_AF-A0A813MJQ3-F1
#
_entry.id   AF-A0A813MJQ3-F1
#
_cell.length_a   1.000
_cell.length_b   1.000
_cell.length_c   1.000
_cell.angle_alpha   90.00
_cell.angle_beta   90.00
_cell.angle_gamma   90.00
#
_symmetry.space_group_name_H-M   'P 1'
#
loop_
_entity.id
_entity.type
_entity.pdbx_description
1 polymer ?
#
loop_
_entity_poly.entity_id
_entity_poly.type
_entity_poly.pdbx_seq_one_letter_code
_entity_poly.pdbx_strand_id
1 'polypeptide(L)'
;MFLFIILFILINQVKSCPLTDNYLSRCHCGILTNGESYIKCDEKTLNEIPLFKRSFPYDELILTNNNIKNLTRSSFDNIKTIRRINLENNSISFIDNELLRLLGNYLEELILTGDNKINSLEFLTRYPLKNLLKLILKIFLLI
;
A
#
# COMPACT_ATOMS: atom_id res chain seq x y z
N MET A 1 17.64 4.28 -35.46
CA MET A 1 16.86 5.42 -34.91
C MET A 1 15.53 4.98 -34.30
N PHE A 2 14.67 4.25 -35.02
CA PHE A 2 13.39 3.72 -34.48
C PHE A 2 13.52 2.81 -33.25
N LEU A 3 14.52 1.92 -33.21
CA LEU A 3 14.76 1.03 -32.06
C LEU A 3 15.11 1.81 -30.78
N PHE A 4 15.87 2.90 -30.90
CA PHE A 4 16.22 3.78 -29.78
C PHE A 4 15.02 4.58 -29.28
N ILE A 5 14.12 5.02 -30.18
CA ILE A 5 12.88 5.70 -29.81
C ILE A 5 11.94 4.74 -29.08
N ILE A 6 11.77 3.51 -29.58
CA ILE A 6 10.98 2.47 -28.91
C ILE A 6 11.58 2.14 -27.54
N LEU A 7 12.91 1.98 -27.44
CA LEU A 7 13.59 1.74 -26.17
C LEU A 7 13.41 2.92 -25.20
N PHE A 8 13.52 4.15 -25.66
CA PHE A 8 13.31 5.35 -24.85
C PHE A 8 11.85 5.47 -24.39
N ILE A 9 10.88 5.20 -25.26
CA ILE A 9 9.45 5.15 -24.90
C ILE A 9 9.21 4.04 -23.86
N LEU A 10 9.74 2.83 -24.08
CA LEU A 10 9.64 1.72 -23.12
C LEU A 10 10.27 2.08 -21.76
N ILE A 11 11.45 2.70 -21.74
CA ILE A 11 12.11 3.15 -20.51
C ILE A 11 11.27 4.22 -19.79
N ASN A 12 10.63 5.13 -20.52
CA ASN A 12 9.75 6.14 -19.92
C ASN A 12 8.43 5.55 -19.40
N GLN A 13 7.90 4.51 -20.05
CA GLN A 13 6.76 3.74 -19.54
C GLN A 13 7.11 3.00 -18.24
N VAL A 14 8.36 2.57 -18.08
CA VAL A 14 8.89 1.87 -16.87
C VAL A 14 9.19 2.83 -15.71
N LYS A 15 9.35 4.14 -15.96
CA LYS A 15 9.73 5.15 -14.95
C LYS A 15 8.58 5.97 -14.38
N SER A 16 7.33 5.53 -14.55
CA SER A 16 6.17 6.27 -14.03
C SER A 16 5.48 5.49 -12.91
N CYS A 17 5.02 6.21 -11.90
CA CYS A 17 4.30 5.63 -10.78
C CYS A 17 3.09 4.80 -11.25
N PRO A 18 2.70 3.77 -10.48
CA PRO A 18 1.64 2.86 -10.88
C PRO A 18 0.25 3.46 -10.62
N LEU A 19 0.19 4.72 -10.21
CA LEU A 19 -1.01 5.41 -9.77
C LEU A 19 -1.82 5.95 -10.94
N THR A 20 -3.14 6.04 -10.75
CA THR A 20 -4.02 6.81 -11.64
C THR A 20 -3.67 8.30 -11.58
N ASP A 21 -4.02 9.04 -12.63
CA ASP A 21 -3.56 10.42 -12.80
C ASP A 21 -4.05 11.36 -11.67
N ASN A 22 -5.20 11.03 -11.04
CA ASN A 22 -5.75 11.73 -9.87
C ASN A 22 -4.88 11.66 -8.60
N TYR A 23 -3.94 10.72 -8.52
CA TYR A 23 -3.01 10.61 -7.39
C TYR A 23 -1.58 10.98 -7.76
N LEU A 24 -1.23 11.10 -9.05
CA LEU A 24 0.12 11.49 -9.48
C LEU A 24 0.51 12.91 -9.04
N SER A 25 -0.46 13.80 -8.82
CA SER A 25 -0.20 15.15 -8.29
C SER A 25 0.07 15.18 -6.78
N ARG A 26 -0.34 14.14 -6.05
CA ARG A 26 -0.27 14.04 -4.59
C ARG A 26 0.77 13.05 -4.11
N CYS A 27 1.15 12.10 -4.95
CA CYS A 27 2.02 11.01 -4.61
C CYS A 27 3.22 10.98 -5.54
N HIS A 28 4.31 10.39 -5.06
CA HIS A 28 5.49 10.09 -5.85
C HIS A 28 5.94 8.67 -5.59
N CYS A 29 6.83 8.18 -6.44
CA CYS A 29 7.40 6.86 -6.33
C CYS A 29 8.84 6.93 -6.82
N GLY A 30 9.63 5.94 -6.42
CA GLY A 30 11.01 5.88 -6.84
C GLY A 30 11.66 4.58 -6.40
N ILE A 31 12.98 4.57 -6.51
CA ILE A 31 13.84 3.48 -6.07
C ILE A 31 14.86 4.10 -5.11
N LEU A 32 14.97 3.52 -3.92
CA LEU A 32 15.95 3.88 -2.91
C LEU A 32 17.35 3.39 -3.31
N THR A 33 18.38 3.86 -2.62
CA THR A 33 19.78 3.50 -2.90
C THR A 33 20.07 2.01 -2.66
N ASN A 34 19.29 1.34 -1.81
CA ASN A 34 19.35 -0.10 -1.58
C ASN A 34 18.59 -0.93 -2.64
N GLY A 35 18.02 -0.28 -3.66
CA GLY A 35 17.28 -0.93 -4.75
C GLY A 35 15.79 -1.14 -4.47
N GLU A 36 15.30 -0.80 -3.28
CA GLU A 36 13.89 -0.97 -2.94
C GLU A 36 13.00 0.10 -3.59
N SER A 37 11.89 -0.35 -4.13
CA SER A 37 10.90 0.48 -4.81
C SER A 37 9.81 0.93 -3.86
N TYR A 38 9.43 2.21 -3.91
CA TYR A 38 8.44 2.77 -2.99
C TYR A 38 7.38 3.61 -3.70
N ILE A 39 6.21 3.71 -3.07
CA ILE A 39 5.14 4.65 -3.38
C ILE A 39 4.85 5.44 -2.10
N LYS A 40 4.90 6.77 -2.20
CA LYS A 40 4.75 7.67 -1.07
C LYS A 40 3.67 8.72 -1.32
N CYS A 41 2.70 8.75 -0.41
CA CYS A 41 1.46 9.53 -0.45
C CYS A 41 1.13 10.12 0.94
N ASP A 42 2.14 10.52 1.71
CA ASP A 42 2.02 11.03 3.07
C ASP A 42 1.48 12.46 3.14
N GLU A 43 0.67 12.76 4.16
CA GLU A 43 0.17 14.11 4.44
C GLU A 43 -0.61 14.73 3.27
N LYS A 44 -1.44 13.90 2.61
CA LYS A 44 -2.23 14.31 1.43
C LYS A 44 -3.73 14.36 1.70
N THR A 45 -4.15 14.22 2.96
CA THR A 45 -5.55 14.21 3.39
C THR A 45 -6.38 13.14 2.67
N LEU A 46 -5.75 12.03 2.26
CA LEU A 46 -6.43 10.95 1.54
C LEU A 46 -7.47 10.28 2.44
N ASN A 47 -8.66 10.03 1.91
CA ASN A 47 -9.72 9.31 2.63
C ASN A 47 -9.78 7.82 2.26
N GLU A 48 -9.02 7.40 1.25
CA GLU A 48 -8.98 6.06 0.70
C GLU A 48 -7.57 5.73 0.17
N ILE A 49 -7.30 4.44 -0.03
CA ILE A 49 -6.07 3.98 -0.68
C ILE A 49 -6.04 4.48 -2.13
N PRO A 50 -4.92 5.02 -2.63
CA PRO A 50 -4.85 5.51 -3.99
C PRO A 50 -5.06 4.40 -5.02
N LEU A 51 -5.68 4.73 -6.16
CA LEU A 51 -5.97 3.75 -7.20
C LEU A 51 -4.75 3.49 -8.09
N PHE A 52 -4.49 2.21 -8.36
CA PHE A 52 -3.35 1.73 -9.14
C PHE A 52 -3.80 1.31 -10.55
N LYS A 53 -3.22 1.91 -11.60
CA LYS A 53 -3.55 1.65 -13.01
C LYS A 53 -2.82 0.46 -13.62
N ARG A 54 -1.73 0.00 -12.99
CA ARG A 54 -0.88 -1.09 -13.51
C ARG A 54 -0.44 -1.99 -12.37
N SER A 55 -0.32 -3.28 -12.67
CA SER A 55 0.27 -4.24 -11.74
C SER A 55 1.79 -4.20 -11.86
N PHE A 56 2.47 -3.77 -10.81
CA PHE A 56 3.93 -3.72 -10.76
C PHE A 56 4.41 -4.03 -9.34
N PRO A 57 5.51 -4.77 -9.17
CA PRO A 57 6.04 -5.05 -7.86
C PRO A 57 6.61 -3.78 -7.23
N TYR A 58 6.04 -3.39 -6.10
CA TYR A 58 6.59 -2.37 -5.22
C TYR A 58 6.99 -3.03 -3.90
N ASP A 59 8.04 -2.53 -3.26
CA ASP A 59 8.44 -3.01 -1.95
C ASP A 59 7.63 -2.32 -0.86
N GLU A 60 7.40 -1.02 -0.98
CA GLU A 60 6.85 -0.21 0.11
C GLU A 60 5.77 0.79 -0.30
N LEU A 61 4.69 0.85 0.48
CA LEU A 61 3.60 1.82 0.36
C LEU A 61 3.50 2.65 1.64
N ILE A 62 3.74 3.96 1.51
CA ILE A 62 3.74 4.93 2.61
C ILE A 62 2.53 5.84 2.47
N LEU A 63 1.57 5.71 3.40
CA LEU A 63 0.32 6.45 3.46
C LEU A 63 0.11 7.14 4.81
N THR A 64 1.21 7.50 5.47
CA THR A 64 1.19 8.08 6.81
C THR A 64 0.48 9.43 6.85
N ASN A 65 -0.13 9.76 8.00
CA ASN A 65 -0.77 11.06 8.25
C ASN A 65 -1.85 11.39 7.20
N ASN A 66 -2.78 10.47 6.97
CA ASN A 66 -3.94 10.65 6.10
C ASN A 66 -5.24 10.39 6.88
N ASN A 67 -6.38 10.42 6.20
CA ASN A 67 -7.72 10.28 6.79
C ASN A 67 -8.39 8.96 6.35
N ILE A 68 -7.62 7.91 6.08
CA ILE A 68 -8.13 6.66 5.52
C ILE A 68 -8.93 5.92 6.60
N LYS A 69 -10.16 5.54 6.28
CA LYS A 69 -11.10 4.92 7.24
C LYS A 69 -11.36 3.44 6.98
N ASN A 70 -11.33 3.04 5.71
CA ASN A 70 -11.78 1.72 5.29
C ASN A 70 -10.71 1.05 4.45
N LEU A 71 -10.35 -0.18 4.82
CA LEU A 71 -9.58 -1.08 3.98
C LEU A 71 -10.51 -2.19 3.50
N THR A 72 -10.76 -2.21 2.19
CA THR A 72 -11.66 -3.17 1.53
C THR A 72 -10.85 -4.26 0.83
N ARG A 73 -11.46 -5.39 0.45
CA ARG A 73 -10.76 -6.44 -0.30
C ARG A 73 -10.03 -5.96 -1.58
N SER A 74 -10.46 -4.84 -2.16
CA SER A 74 -9.89 -4.25 -3.38
C SER A 74 -8.89 -3.11 -3.12
N SER A 75 -8.66 -2.75 -1.85
CA SER A 75 -7.80 -1.62 -1.47
C SER A 75 -6.38 -1.71 -2.04
N PHE A 76 -5.84 -2.93 -2.19
CA PHE A 76 -4.50 -3.17 -2.72
C PHE A 76 -4.53 -3.91 -4.07
N ASP A 77 -5.63 -3.78 -4.81
CA ASP A 77 -5.68 -4.29 -6.17
C ASP A 77 -4.55 -3.69 -7.02
N ASN A 78 -3.99 -4.52 -7.89
CA ASN A 78 -2.82 -4.21 -8.72
C ASN A 78 -1.49 -3.95 -7.98
N ILE A 79 -1.41 -4.03 -6.65
CA ILE A 79 -0.13 -4.05 -5.91
C ILE A 79 -0.05 -5.24 -4.95
N LYS A 80 -0.48 -6.40 -5.44
CA LYS A 80 -0.66 -7.63 -4.64
C LYS A 80 0.64 -8.22 -4.07
N THR A 81 1.78 -7.80 -4.60
CA THR A 81 3.11 -8.24 -4.18
C THR A 81 3.82 -7.24 -3.27
N ILE A 82 3.09 -6.24 -2.74
CA ILE A 82 3.64 -5.26 -1.80
C ILE A 82 4.17 -5.95 -0.54
N ARG A 83 5.36 -5.55 -0.09
CA ARG A 83 6.02 -6.17 1.07
C ARG A 83 5.79 -5.38 2.34
N ARG A 84 5.72 -4.05 2.26
CA ARG A 84 5.58 -3.18 3.42
C ARG A 84 4.48 -2.15 3.21
N ILE A 85 3.57 -2.06 4.17
CA ILE A 85 2.48 -1.09 4.17
C ILE A 85 2.53 -0.28 5.46
N ASN A 86 2.73 1.03 5.32
CA ASN A 86 2.68 1.96 6.43
C ASN A 86 1.44 2.86 6.34
N LEU A 87 0.51 2.63 7.26
CA LEU A 87 -0.76 3.35 7.42
C LEU A 87 -0.83 4.10 8.76
N GLU A 88 0.32 4.41 9.36
CA GLU A 88 0.39 5.18 10.60
C GLU A 88 -0.40 6.49 10.53
N ASN A 89 -1.05 6.85 11.64
CA ASN A 89 -1.83 8.07 11.81
C ASN A 89 -2.89 8.25 10.72
N ASN A 90 -3.66 7.18 10.50
CA ASN A 90 -4.93 7.21 9.81
C ASN A 90 -6.08 7.09 10.82
N SER A 91 -7.32 6.92 10.34
CA SER A 91 -8.51 6.77 11.17
C SER A 91 -9.26 5.49 10.80
N ILE A 92 -8.54 4.38 10.66
CA ILE A 92 -9.08 3.14 10.14
C ILE A 92 -10.06 2.56 11.15
N SER A 93 -11.31 2.41 10.74
CA SER A 93 -12.40 1.84 11.55
C SER A 93 -12.92 0.52 11.00
N PHE A 94 -12.64 0.22 9.73
CA PHE A 94 -13.08 -1.01 9.08
C PHE A 94 -11.96 -1.63 8.25
N ILE A 95 -11.77 -2.94 8.44
CA ILE A 95 -10.86 -3.77 7.65
C ILE A 95 -11.65 -5.00 7.20
N ASP A 96 -11.74 -5.21 5.90
CA ASP A 96 -12.37 -6.38 5.30
C ASP A 96 -11.56 -7.65 5.63
N ASN A 97 -12.26 -8.71 6.05
CA ASN A 97 -11.64 -9.98 6.42
C ASN A 97 -10.94 -10.69 5.24
N GLU A 98 -11.25 -10.30 4.01
CA GLU A 98 -10.65 -10.81 2.78
C GLU A 98 -9.48 -9.94 2.27
N LEU A 99 -9.17 -8.82 2.93
CA LEU A 99 -8.11 -7.89 2.52
C LEU A 99 -6.76 -8.59 2.30
N LEU A 100 -6.38 -9.46 3.24
CA LEU A 100 -5.08 -10.11 3.26
C LEU A 100 -5.00 -11.35 2.37
N ARG A 101 -6.11 -11.80 1.77
CA ARG A 101 -6.15 -12.97 0.90
C ARG A 101 -5.14 -12.90 -0.23
N LEU A 102 -4.94 -11.71 -0.81
CA LEU A 102 -4.03 -11.50 -1.93
C LEU A 102 -2.61 -11.11 -1.49
N LEU A 103 -2.47 -10.57 -0.27
CA LEU A 103 -1.20 -10.07 0.26
C LEU A 103 -0.43 -11.12 1.06
N GLY A 104 -1.08 -12.16 1.58
CA GLY A 104 -0.49 -13.07 2.56
C GLY A 104 0.75 -13.85 2.12
N ASN A 105 1.03 -13.92 0.82
CA ASN A 105 2.27 -14.53 0.31
C ASN A 105 3.43 -13.53 0.14
N TYR A 106 3.24 -12.23 0.36
CA TYR A 106 4.25 -11.21 0.07
C TYR A 106 4.44 -10.18 1.19
N LEU A 107 3.39 -9.91 1.96
CA LEU A 107 3.44 -8.91 3.02
C LEU A 107 4.39 -9.34 4.13
N GLU A 108 5.37 -8.49 4.41
CA GLU A 108 6.42 -8.64 5.43
C GLU A 108 6.21 -7.70 6.60
N GLU A 109 5.74 -6.47 6.33
CA GLU A 109 5.50 -5.46 7.36
C GLU A 109 4.16 -4.76 7.18
N LEU A 110 3.38 -4.70 8.27
CA LEU A 110 2.15 -3.94 8.34
C LEU A 110 2.15 -3.04 9.58
N ILE A 111 2.05 -1.73 9.35
CA ILE A 111 1.97 -0.73 10.41
C ILE A 111 0.57 -0.09 10.38
N LEU A 112 -0.20 -0.32 11.44
CA LEU A 112 -1.53 0.25 11.68
C LEU A 112 -1.54 0.92 13.07
N THR A 113 -0.67 1.91 13.26
CA THR A 113 -0.58 2.75 14.47
C THR A 113 -1.39 4.03 14.30
N GLY A 114 -1.68 4.73 15.41
CA GLY A 114 -2.47 5.98 15.43
C GLY A 114 -3.85 5.82 16.11
N ASP A 115 -4.79 6.69 15.77
CA ASP A 115 -6.18 6.66 16.27
C ASP A 115 -7.06 5.73 15.43
N ASN A 116 -6.60 4.49 15.25
CA ASN A 116 -7.37 3.46 14.57
C ASN A 116 -8.43 2.90 15.54
N LYS A 117 -9.65 2.74 15.03
CA LYS A 117 -10.83 2.25 15.78
C LYS A 117 -11.17 0.81 15.35
N ILE A 118 -10.13 0.00 15.17
CA ILE A 118 -10.25 -1.38 14.72
C ILE A 118 -10.78 -2.21 15.90
N ASN A 119 -12.02 -2.69 15.79
CA ASN A 119 -12.68 -3.46 16.85
C ASN A 119 -12.51 -4.98 16.69
N SER A 120 -11.88 -5.46 15.60
CA SER A 120 -11.68 -6.88 15.32
C SER A 120 -10.36 -7.11 14.58
N LEU A 121 -9.71 -8.24 14.91
CA LEU A 121 -8.51 -8.73 14.24
C LEU A 121 -8.77 -9.94 13.33
N GLU A 122 -10.03 -10.24 13.01
CA GLU A 122 -10.40 -11.40 12.19
C GLU A 122 -9.69 -11.42 10.82
N PHE A 123 -9.41 -10.23 10.25
CA PHE A 123 -8.64 -10.11 9.01
C PHE A 123 -7.25 -10.76 9.07
N LEU A 124 -6.62 -10.83 10.26
CA LEU A 124 -5.32 -11.47 10.48
C LEU A 124 -5.40 -13.00 10.60
N THR A 125 -6.55 -13.53 11.03
CA THR A 125 -6.70 -14.96 11.34
C THR A 125 -7.22 -15.77 10.17
N ARG A 126 -7.89 -15.12 9.20
CA ARG A 126 -8.60 -15.80 8.12
C ARG A 126 -7.68 -16.33 7.01
N TYR A 127 -6.56 -15.65 6.76
CA TYR A 127 -5.60 -16.01 5.71
C TYR A 127 -4.18 -16.02 6.26
N PRO A 128 -3.37 -17.07 5.98
CA PRO A 128 -1.99 -17.13 6.44
C PRO A 128 -1.14 -15.99 5.87
N LEU A 129 -0.47 -15.25 6.75
CA LEU A 129 0.54 -14.25 6.40
C LEU A 129 1.93 -14.89 6.46
N LYS A 130 2.32 -15.61 5.40
CA LYS A 130 3.47 -16.52 5.39
C LYS A 130 4.82 -15.84 5.58
N ASN A 131 4.92 -14.58 5.14
CA ASN A 131 6.18 -13.83 5.14
C ASN A 131 6.16 -12.66 6.13
N LEU A 132 5.13 -12.55 6.97
CA LEU A 132 5.02 -11.43 7.90
C LEU A 132 6.12 -11.53 8.97
N LEU A 133 7.00 -10.53 8.97
CA LEU A 133 8.10 -10.39 9.93
C LEU A 133 7.74 -9.40 11.03
N LYS A 134 6.93 -8.39 10.69
CA LYS A 134 6.64 -7.27 11.58
C LYS A 134 5.19 -6.81 11.47
N LEU A 135 4.51 -6.79 12.60
CA LEU A 135 3.15 -6.29 12.73
C LEU A 135 3.12 -5.27 13.88
N ILE A 136 2.86 -4.01 13.56
CA ILE A 136 2.73 -2.96 14.56
C ILE A 136 1.29 -2.48 14.56
N LEU A 137 0.58 -2.72 15.66
CA LEU A 137 -0.80 -2.30 15.85
C LEU A 137 -0.91 -1.43 17.09
N LYS A 138 -1.72 -0.38 17.01
CA LYS A 138 -2.28 0.28 18.18
C LYS A 138 -3.78 0.08 18.16
N ILE A 139 -4.28 -0.74 19.10
CA ILE A 139 -5.70 -1.11 19.17
C ILE A 139 -6.26 -0.57 20.48
N PHE A 140 -7.42 0.07 20.41
CA PHE A 140 -8.25 0.31 21.57
C PHE A 140 -9.24 -0.85 21.67
N LEU A 141 -8.93 -1.86 22.50
CA LEU A 141 -9.92 -2.87 22.86
C LEU A 141 -10.89 -2.20 23.83
N LEU A 142 -12.15 -2.04 23.42
CA LEU A 142 -13.24 -1.76 24.35
C LEU A 142 -13.46 -3.06 25.15
N ILE A 143 -12.84 -3.14 26.32
CA ILE A 143 -13.13 -4.15 27.35
C ILE A 143 -14.28 -3.61 28.21
#